data_AF-A0AA37PDL1-F1
#
_entry.id   AF-A0AA37PDL1-F1
#
_cell.length_a   1.000
_cell.length_b   1.000
_cell.length_c   1.000
_cell.angle_alpha   90.00
_cell.angle_beta   90.00
_cell.angle_gamma   90.00
#
_symmetry.space_group_name_H-M   'P 1'
#
loop_
_entity.id
_entity.type
_entity.pdbx_description
1 polymer ?
#
loop_
_entity_poly.entity_id
_entity_poly.type
_entity_poly.pdbx_seq_one_letter_code
_entity_poly.pdbx_strand_id
1 'polypeptide(L)'
;MLLCGTVDELERLPAGTSTLSYFFCQATDACLNNARAVLRGLIYQLLDQEPSLIGRVRKKYDHAGKKLFEDANSWDTLSKMLISILEEPSL
;
A
#
# COMPACT_ATOMS: atom_id res chain seq x y z
N MET A 1 6.82 0.26 -22.20
CA MET A 1 5.81 -0.49 -21.43
C MET A 1 4.58 0.38 -21.31
N LEU A 2 3.42 -0.06 -21.81
CA LEU A 2 2.20 0.76 -21.84
C LEU A 2 1.75 1.19 -20.44
N LEU A 3 1.85 0.29 -19.46
CA LEU A 3 1.45 0.54 -18.07
C LEU A 3 2.29 1.63 -17.38
N CYS A 4 3.62 1.62 -17.55
CA CYS A 4 4.49 2.66 -16.99
C CYS A 4 4.13 4.03 -17.58
N GLY A 5 3.95 4.11 -18.90
CA GLY A 5 3.53 5.37 -19.53
C GLY A 5 2.19 5.89 -19.02
N THR A 6 1.23 5.00 -18.73
CA THR A 6 -0.04 5.40 -18.10
C THR A 6 0.18 5.94 -16.68
N VAL A 7 1.04 5.30 -15.88
CA VAL A 7 1.35 5.76 -14.52
C VAL A 7 2.05 7.12 -14.57
N ASP A 8 3.03 7.31 -15.46
CA ASP A 8 3.76 8.57 -15.63
C ASP A 8 2.80 9.73 -15.95
N GLU A 9 1.80 9.50 -16.80
CA GLU A 9 0.79 10.52 -17.11
C GLU A 9 -0.17 10.80 -15.93
N LEU A 10 -0.49 9.79 -15.11
CA LEU A 10 -1.29 9.96 -13.90
C LEU A 10 -0.53 10.72 -12.80
N GLU A 11 0.78 10.48 -12.65
CA GLU A 11 1.65 11.21 -11.71
C GLU A 11 1.78 12.70 -12.08
N ARG A 12 1.55 13.05 -13.35
CA ARG A 12 1.60 14.44 -13.85
C ARG A 12 0.35 15.25 -13.54
N LEU A 13 -0.69 14.64 -12.97
CA LEU A 13 -1.89 15.34 -12.54
C LEU A 13 -1.57 16.28 -11.36
N PRO A 14 -2.31 17.39 -11.20
CA PRO A 14 -2.02 18.37 -10.14
C PRO A 14 -2.04 17.75 -8.75
N ALA A 15 -1.03 18.06 -7.94
CA ALA A 15 -0.99 17.67 -6.54
C ALA A 15 -2.25 18.19 -5.82
N GLY A 16 -3.00 17.29 -5.19
CA GLY A 16 -4.21 17.62 -4.41
C GLY A 16 -5.53 17.06 -4.95
N THR A 17 -5.55 16.32 -6.06
CA THR A 17 -6.77 15.63 -6.53
C THR A 17 -6.97 14.25 -5.90
N SER A 18 -5.89 13.54 -5.58
CA SER A 18 -5.87 12.23 -4.90
C SER A 18 -4.43 11.71 -4.75
N THR A 19 -4.20 10.82 -3.78
CA THR A 19 -2.93 10.11 -3.63
C THR A 19 -2.82 8.91 -4.59
N LEU A 20 -1.90 8.96 -5.56
CA LEU A 20 -1.69 7.86 -6.52
C LEU A 20 -0.78 6.77 -5.93
N SER A 21 -1.33 5.56 -5.80
CA SER A 21 -0.59 4.37 -5.35
C SER A 21 -0.71 3.21 -6.34
N TYR A 22 0.42 2.54 -6.61
CA TYR A 22 0.50 1.41 -7.55
C TYR A 22 1.51 0.35 -7.09
N PHE A 23 1.43 -0.85 -7.67
CA PHE A 23 2.39 -1.92 -7.42
C PHE A 23 2.58 -2.76 -8.69
N PHE A 24 3.83 -3.04 -9.04
CA PHE A 24 4.15 -3.87 -10.20
C PHE A 24 4.40 -5.31 -9.78
N CYS A 25 3.46 -6.19 -10.14
CA CYS A 25 3.64 -7.63 -9.97
C CYS A 25 4.67 -8.16 -10.97
N GLN A 26 5.66 -8.91 -10.49
CA GLN A 26 6.62 -9.61 -11.34
C GLN A 26 6.28 -11.09 -11.39
N ALA A 27 5.75 -11.57 -12.52
CA ALA A 27 5.20 -12.93 -12.65
C ALA A 27 6.15 -14.05 -12.19
N THR A 28 7.44 -13.89 -12.45
CA THR A 28 8.50 -14.87 -12.14
C THR A 28 9.02 -14.79 -10.71
N ASP A 29 8.70 -13.73 -9.97
CA ASP A 29 9.16 -13.54 -8.59
C ASP A 29 8.03 -13.85 -7.61
N ALA A 30 8.16 -14.97 -6.88
CA ALA A 30 7.20 -15.40 -5.87
C ALA A 30 7.01 -14.38 -4.72
N CYS A 31 8.00 -13.51 -4.49
CA CYS A 31 7.92 -12.44 -3.50
C CYS A 31 7.07 -11.26 -3.99
N LEU A 32 6.88 -11.10 -5.32
CA LEU A 32 6.21 -9.94 -5.93
C LEU A 32 4.95 -10.31 -6.71
N ASN A 33 4.65 -11.58 -6.94
CA ASN A 33 3.48 -12.03 -7.69
C ASN A 33 2.27 -12.41 -6.81
N ASN A 34 2.31 -12.09 -5.52
CA ASN A 34 1.30 -12.52 -4.57
C ASN A 34 0.54 -11.33 -3.94
N ALA A 35 -0.69 -11.59 -3.51
CA ALA A 35 -1.59 -10.56 -3.03
C ALA A 35 -1.09 -9.84 -1.75
N ARG A 36 -0.28 -10.52 -0.92
CA ARG A 36 0.34 -9.89 0.27
C ARG A 36 1.40 -8.87 -0.12
N ALA A 37 2.19 -9.16 -1.16
CA ALA A 37 3.18 -8.24 -1.70
C ALA A 37 2.51 -6.97 -2.23
N VAL A 38 1.41 -7.13 -2.98
CA VAL A 38 0.59 -6.01 -3.47
C VAL A 38 0.11 -5.13 -2.31
N LEU A 39 -0.54 -5.71 -1.30
CA LEU A 39 -1.04 -4.93 -0.17
C LEU A 39 0.07 -4.24 0.61
N ARG A 40 1.19 -4.93 0.87
CA ARG A 40 2.34 -4.33 1.57
C ARG A 40 2.93 -3.16 0.79
N GLY A 41 3.07 -3.31 -0.53
CA GLY A 41 3.61 -2.27 -1.40
C GLY A 41 2.70 -1.04 -1.44
N LEU A 42 1.38 -1.24 -1.62
CA LEU A 42 0.42 -0.15 -1.64
C LEU A 42 0.35 0.59 -0.30
N ILE A 43 0.32 -0.13 0.82
CA ILE A 43 0.35 0.49 2.16
C ILE A 43 1.62 1.29 2.35
N TYR A 44 2.78 0.73 1.98
CA TYR A 44 4.05 1.45 2.08
C TYR A 44 4.02 2.76 1.28
N GLN A 45 3.57 2.71 0.02
CA GLN A 45 3.54 3.88 -0.86
C GLN A 45 2.59 4.96 -0.32
N LEU A 46 1.41 4.58 0.18
CA LEU A 46 0.46 5.51 0.81
C LEU A 46 1.06 6.19 2.05
N LEU A 47 1.76 5.42 2.90
CA LEU A 47 2.38 5.97 4.11
C LEU A 47 3.58 6.89 3.81
N ASP A 48 4.31 6.62 2.74
CA ASP A 48 5.44 7.44 2.29
C ASP A 48 4.96 8.77 1.69
N GLN A 49 3.86 8.72 0.93
CA GLN A 49 3.25 9.90 0.31
C GLN A 49 2.47 10.76 1.32
N GLU A 50 1.79 10.16 2.30
CA GLU A 50 1.01 10.85 3.31
C GLU A 50 1.36 10.36 4.73
N PRO A 51 2.41 10.95 5.35
CA PRO A 51 2.92 10.52 6.66
C PRO A 51 1.92 10.61 7.81
N SER A 52 0.84 11.41 7.69
CA SER A 52 -0.19 11.49 8.74
C SER A 52 -0.91 10.15 8.96
N LEU A 53 -0.95 9.28 7.94
CA LEU A 53 -1.56 7.95 8.00
C LEU A 53 -0.76 6.95 8.84
N ILE A 54 0.53 7.23 9.12
CA ILE A 54 1.40 6.32 9.89
C ILE A 54 0.80 6.01 11.25
N GLY A 55 0.14 6.97 11.88
CA GLY A 55 -0.51 6.79 13.18
C GLY A 55 -1.57 5.67 13.20
N ARG A 56 -2.27 5.45 12.07
CA ARG A 56 -3.29 4.40 11.94
C ARG A 56 -2.69 3.00 11.91
N VAL A 57 -1.53 2.88 11.28
CA VAL A 57 -0.82 1.60 11.11
C VAL A 57 0.03 1.28 12.32
N ARG A 58 0.68 2.29 12.90
CA ARG A 58 1.70 2.14 13.94
C ARG A 58 1.20 1.40 15.17
N LYS A 59 -0.01 1.67 15.65
CA LYS A 59 -0.58 0.95 16.81
C LYS A 59 -0.66 -0.56 16.60
N LYS A 60 -1.07 -1.00 15.40
CA LYS A 60 -1.14 -2.44 15.07
C LYS A 60 0.26 -3.03 14.91
N TYR A 61 1.18 -2.26 14.34
CA TYR A 61 2.58 -2.67 14.21
C TYR A 61 3.29 -2.81 15.54
N ASP A 62 3.13 -1.86 16.46
CA ASP A 62 3.79 -1.90 17.77
C ASP A 62 3.31 -3.11 18.60
N HIS A 63 2.07 -3.57 18.38
CA HIS A 63 1.52 -4.74 19.06
C HIS A 63 2.00 -6.09 18.48
N ALA A 64 1.97 -6.24 17.15
CA ALA A 64 2.23 -7.52 16.48
C ALA A 64 3.63 -7.65 15.85
N GLY A 65 4.32 -6.52 15.69
CA GLY A 65 5.61 -6.40 15.02
C GLY A 65 5.57 -6.89 13.57
N LYS A 66 6.69 -7.46 13.12
CA LYS A 66 6.88 -7.98 11.76
C LYS A 66 5.89 -9.08 11.38
N LYS A 67 5.38 -9.85 12.36
CA LYS A 67 4.46 -10.97 12.13
C LYS A 67 3.16 -10.53 11.45
N LEU A 68 2.74 -9.30 11.71
CA LEU A 68 1.58 -8.65 11.08
C LEU A 68 1.58 -8.74 9.55
N PHE A 69 2.78 -8.77 8.96
CA PHE A 69 3.00 -8.73 7.51
C PHE A 69 3.46 -10.08 6.92
N GLU A 70 3.64 -11.10 7.75
CA GLU A 70 4.31 -12.36 7.37
C GLU A 70 3.53 -13.62 7.75
N ASP A 71 2.59 -13.54 8.70
CA ASP A 71 1.84 -14.71 9.15
C ASP A 71 0.77 -15.20 8.15
N ALA A 72 0.16 -16.36 8.42
CA ALA A 72 -0.86 -16.96 7.57
C ALA A 72 -2.15 -16.11 7.44
N ASN A 73 -2.45 -15.30 8.45
CA ASN A 73 -3.57 -14.35 8.50
C ASN A 73 -3.18 -12.93 8.05
N SER A 74 -1.95 -12.73 7.57
CA SER A 74 -1.45 -11.41 7.14
C SER A 74 -2.31 -10.79 6.03
N TRP A 75 -2.94 -11.61 5.17
CA TRP A 75 -3.88 -11.10 4.17
C TRP A 75 -5.04 -10.32 4.79
N ASP A 76 -5.73 -10.91 5.77
CA ASP A 76 -6.88 -10.28 6.43
C ASP A 76 -6.45 -9.00 7.16
N THR A 77 -5.31 -9.06 7.82
CA THR A 77 -4.79 -7.91 8.57
C THR A 77 -4.36 -6.76 7.66
N LEU A 78 -3.66 -7.08 6.56
CA LEU A 78 -3.25 -6.12 5.56
C LEU A 78 -4.46 -5.50 4.84
N SER A 79 -5.47 -6.30 4.53
CA SER A 79 -6.69 -5.83 3.89
C SER A 79 -7.42 -4.84 4.80
N LYS A 80 -7.61 -5.18 6.09
CA LYS A 80 -8.21 -4.28 7.08
C LYS A 80 -7.39 -3.02 7.31
N MET A 81 -6.06 -3.12 7.20
CA MET A 81 -5.18 -1.96 7.31
C MET A 81 -5.33 -1.02 6.12
N LEU A 82 -5.31 -1.56 4.90
CA LEU A 82 -5.51 -0.77 3.69
C LEU A 82 -6.89 -0.10 3.69
N ILE A 83 -7.96 -0.84 4.02
CA ILE A 83 -9.32 -0.27 4.12
C ILE A 83 -9.34 0.89 5.12
N SER A 84 -8.74 0.71 6.30
CA SER A 84 -8.66 1.77 7.32
C SER A 84 -7.88 3.01 6.87
N ILE A 85 -6.91 2.86 5.96
CA ILE A 85 -6.22 3.98 5.33
C ILE A 85 -7.13 4.68 4.32
N LEU A 86 -7.81 3.90 3.46
CA LEU A 86 -8.70 4.42 2.41
C LEU A 86 -9.95 5.13 2.95
N GLU A 87 -10.34 4.86 4.20
CA GLU A 87 -11.41 5.57 4.89
C GLU A 87 -10.98 6.94 5.45
N GLU A 88 -9.69 7.32 5.35
CA GLU A 88 -9.23 8.63 5.79
C GLU A 88 -9.68 9.73 4.81
N PRO A 89 -10.43 10.76 5.27
CA PRO A 89 -10.90 11.84 4.39
C PRO A 89 -9.79 12.71 3.80
N SER A 90 -8.57 12.63 4.33
CA SER A 90 -7.41 13.40 3.87
C SER A 90 -6.68 12.76 2.68
N LEU A 91 -7.09 11.58 2.23
CA LEU A 91 -6.48 10.84 1.11
C LEU A 91 -7.05 11.24 -0.26
#